data_AF-A0A1Y0IJD9-F1
#
_entry.id   AF-A0A1Y0IJD9-F1
#
_cell.length_a   1.000
_cell.length_b   1.000
_cell.length_c   1.000
_cell.angle_alpha   90.00
_cell.angle_beta   90.00
_cell.angle_gamma   90.00
#
_symmetry.space_group_name_H-M   'P 1'
#
loop_
_entity.id
_entity.type
_entity.pdbx_description
1 polymer ?
#
loop_
_entity_poly.entity_id
_entity_poly.type
_entity_poly.pdbx_seq_one_letter_code
_entity_poly.pdbx_strand_id
1 'polypeptide(L)'
;MSRSLEVALDLCLRAGNIMLRCGAETSRVEDTIARLGYAYGVEQVQSFVTPTGIFISVEMTGETTRTGILRIRGSSGINLSQVHRINDLSRRYAAGQVSVEEVMASFDEIEQTPYTYRLRYQHLASAFASGAFAVLFGGAGRSLSLGRSAAGSRILCWA
;
A
#
# COMPACT_ATOMS: atom_id res chain seq x y z
N MET A 1 18.40 24.35 -15.43
CA MET A 1 17.32 23.52 -16.01
C MET A 1 17.23 22.15 -15.35
N SER A 2 18.35 21.53 -14.93
CA SER A 2 18.37 20.28 -14.12
C SER A 2 17.50 20.21 -12.86
N ARG A 3 17.08 21.35 -12.31
CA ARG A 3 16.29 21.44 -11.07
C ARG A 3 14.89 20.84 -11.25
N SER A 4 14.33 20.87 -12.47
CA SER A 4 12.98 20.39 -12.74
C SER A 4 12.90 18.86 -12.68
N LEU A 5 13.87 18.15 -13.25
CA LEU A 5 13.91 16.69 -13.27
C LEU A 5 14.17 16.08 -11.88
N GLU A 6 14.95 16.78 -11.05
CA GLU A 6 15.21 16.40 -9.66
C GLU A 6 13.93 16.42 -8.83
N VAL A 7 13.07 17.44 -9.01
CA VAL A 7 11.77 17.52 -8.32
C VAL A 7 10.83 16.41 -8.79
N ALA A 8 10.80 16.11 -10.09
CA ALA A 8 10.00 15.00 -10.62
C ALA A 8 10.42 13.65 -10.03
N LEU A 9 11.74 13.42 -9.96
CA LEU A 9 12.29 12.19 -9.39
C LEU A 9 11.99 12.09 -7.89
N ASP A 10 12.14 13.18 -7.13
CA ASP A 10 11.84 13.22 -5.70
C ASP A 10 10.35 12.96 -5.44
N LEU A 11 9.46 13.61 -6.20
CA LEU A 11 8.01 13.36 -6.16
C LEU A 11 7.69 11.88 -6.33
N CYS A 12 8.28 11.24 -7.35
CA CYS A 12 8.05 9.84 -7.67
C CYS A 12 8.62 8.89 -6.60
N LEU A 13 9.85 9.12 -6.16
CA LEU A 13 10.49 8.31 -5.12
C LEU A 13 9.73 8.39 -3.80
N ARG A 14 9.27 9.59 -3.42
CA ARG A 14 8.55 9.83 -2.18
C ARG A 14 7.18 9.16 -2.18
N ALA A 15 6.42 9.31 -3.27
CA ALA A 15 5.15 8.61 -3.44
C ALA A 15 5.32 7.09 -3.33
N GLY A 16 6.29 6.54 -4.06
CA GLY A 16 6.57 5.10 -4.03
C GLY A 16 7.01 4.60 -2.66
N ASN A 17 7.85 5.37 -1.94
CA ASN A 17 8.28 5.06 -0.59
C ASN A 17 7.10 4.87 0.36
N ILE A 18 6.20 5.87 0.38
CA ILE A 18 5.05 5.83 1.27
C ILE A 18 4.14 4.67 0.89
N MET A 19 3.81 4.51 -0.40
CA MET A 19 2.93 3.43 -0.85
C MET A 19 3.45 2.04 -0.46
N LEU A 20 4.75 1.75 -0.65
CA LEU A 20 5.33 0.46 -0.26
C LEU A 20 5.39 0.27 1.26
N ARG A 21 5.71 1.33 2.02
CA ARG A 21 5.68 1.27 3.50
C ARG A 21 4.29 0.94 4.04
N CYS A 22 3.24 1.33 3.33
CA CYS A 22 1.83 1.04 3.63
C CYS A 22 1.34 -0.31 3.08
N GLY A 23 2.19 -1.09 2.41
CA GLY A 23 1.81 -2.40 1.86
C GLY A 23 1.00 -2.34 0.57
N ALA A 24 1.17 -1.30 -0.25
CA ALA A 24 0.60 -1.27 -1.59
C ALA A 24 1.18 -2.39 -2.47
N GLU A 25 0.35 -2.92 -3.36
CA GLU A 25 0.78 -3.83 -4.42
C GLU A 25 1.77 -3.13 -5.36
N THR A 26 2.86 -3.79 -5.74
CA THR A 26 3.95 -3.19 -6.54
C THR A 26 3.47 -2.62 -7.87
N SER A 27 2.54 -3.30 -8.55
CA SER A 27 1.92 -2.84 -9.80
C SER A 27 1.21 -1.47 -9.64
N ARG A 28 0.52 -1.26 -8.52
CA ARG A 28 -0.16 0.01 -8.19
C ARG A 28 0.83 1.13 -7.89
N VAL A 29 1.98 0.78 -7.32
CA VAL A 29 3.06 1.73 -7.07
C VAL A 29 3.67 2.19 -8.40
N GLU A 30 3.95 1.27 -9.32
CA GLU A 30 4.45 1.59 -10.67
C GLU A 30 3.48 2.49 -11.43
N ASP A 31 2.19 2.13 -11.48
CA ASP A 31 1.14 2.95 -12.10
C ASP A 31 1.09 4.38 -11.54
N THR A 32 1.29 4.52 -10.23
CA THR A 32 1.24 5.81 -9.54
C THR A 32 2.48 6.65 -9.83
N ILE A 33 3.66 6.04 -9.79
CA ILE A 33 4.94 6.69 -10.15
C ILE A 33 4.88 7.22 -11.58
N ALA A 34 4.48 6.36 -12.53
CA ALA A 34 4.36 6.74 -13.93
C ALA A 34 3.40 7.93 -14.09
N ARG A 35 2.21 7.85 -13.46
CA ARG A 35 1.21 8.92 -13.51
C ARG A 35 1.74 10.25 -12.97
N LEU A 36 2.43 10.24 -11.82
CA LEU A 36 2.99 11.45 -11.22
C LEU A 36 4.09 12.06 -12.10
N GLY A 37 4.99 11.24 -12.64
CA GLY A 37 6.06 11.72 -13.51
C GLY A 37 5.53 12.34 -14.81
N TYR A 38 4.56 11.68 -15.47
CA TYR A 38 3.92 12.23 -16.68
C TYR A 38 3.14 13.51 -16.38
N ALA A 39 2.40 13.55 -15.26
CA ALA A 39 1.67 14.75 -14.84
C ALA A 39 2.58 15.94 -14.55
N TYR A 40 3.81 15.70 -14.09
CA TYR A 40 4.82 16.73 -13.89
C TYR A 40 5.39 17.26 -15.23
N GLY A 41 5.30 16.49 -16.31
CA GLY A 41 5.82 16.84 -17.63
C GLY A 41 7.07 16.08 -18.06
N VAL A 42 7.41 14.98 -17.37
CA VAL A 42 8.48 14.06 -17.82
C VAL A 42 8.02 13.28 -19.04
N GLU A 43 8.88 13.10 -20.04
CA GLU A 43 8.53 12.43 -21.30
C GLU A 43 8.62 10.91 -21.20
N GLN A 44 9.60 10.40 -20.46
CA GLN A 44 9.72 8.98 -20.15
C GLN A 44 9.94 8.74 -18.66
N VAL A 45 9.16 7.82 -18.11
CA VAL A 45 9.29 7.32 -16.75
C VAL A 45 9.43 5.80 -16.82
N GLN A 46 10.59 5.29 -16.43
CA GLN A 46 10.79 3.85 -16.22
C GLN A 46 10.86 3.58 -14.72
N SER A 47 9.93 2.78 -14.21
CA SER A 47 9.91 2.35 -12.81
C SER A 47 9.97 0.84 -12.71
N PHE A 48 10.81 0.34 -11.81
CA PHE A 48 10.86 -1.06 -11.43
C PHE A 48 10.77 -1.16 -9.91
N VAL A 49 9.69 -1.77 -9.43
CA VAL A 49 9.36 -1.79 -8.01
C VAL A 49 9.40 -3.21 -7.46
N THR A 50 10.13 -3.37 -6.37
CA THR A 50 10.17 -4.60 -5.56
C THR A 50 9.60 -4.31 -4.17
N PRO A 51 9.16 -5.32 -3.41
CA PRO A 51 8.67 -5.11 -2.03
C PRO A 51 9.66 -4.42 -1.09
N THR A 52 10.96 -4.38 -1.44
CA THR A 52 12.03 -3.83 -0.59
C THR A 52 12.79 -2.68 -1.23
N GLY A 53 12.44 -2.27 -2.45
CA GLY A 53 13.20 -1.27 -3.17
C GLY A 53 12.52 -0.79 -4.44
N ILE A 54 12.85 0.44 -4.81
CA ILE A 54 12.30 1.18 -5.93
C ILE A 54 13.47 1.66 -6.79
N PHE A 55 13.37 1.44 -8.09
CA PHE A 55 14.29 1.95 -9.10
C PHE A 55 13.47 2.80 -10.08
N ILE A 56 13.82 4.07 -10.23
CA ILE A 56 13.11 4.99 -11.13
C ILE A 56 14.14 5.67 -12.01
N SER A 57 13.88 5.72 -13.30
CA SER A 57 14.60 6.55 -14.26
C SER A 57 13.63 7.49 -14.94
N VAL A 58 13.98 8.77 -14.97
CA VAL A 58 13.22 9.85 -15.62
C VAL A 58 14.06 10.49 -16.70
N GLU A 59 13.42 10.79 -17.83
CA GLU A 59 14.05 11.41 -19.01
C GLU A 59 13.16 12.49 -19.61
N MET A 60 13.79 13.59 -20.04
CA MET A 60 13.14 14.72 -20.70
C MET A 60 14.08 15.27 -21.76
N THR A 61 13.55 15.60 -22.95
CA THR A 61 14.33 16.10 -24.08
C THR A 61 15.21 17.29 -23.68
N GLY A 62 16.50 17.19 -23.97
CA GLY A 62 17.49 18.23 -23.67
C GLY A 62 18.05 18.20 -22.24
N GLU A 63 17.64 17.26 -21.40
CA GLU A 63 18.18 17.03 -20.06
C GLU A 63 18.86 15.67 -19.94
N THR A 64 19.83 15.56 -19.02
CA THR A 64 20.46 14.28 -18.70
C THR A 64 19.50 13.43 -17.88
N THR A 65 19.26 12.20 -18.32
CA THR A 65 18.49 11.18 -17.59
C THR A 65 18.91 11.11 -16.13
N ARG A 66 17.94 11.10 -15.21
CA ARG A 66 18.20 10.91 -13.78
C ARG A 66 17.60 9.61 -13.32
N THR A 67 18.40 8.87 -12.56
CA THR A 67 17.99 7.61 -11.97
C THR A 67 18.08 7.72 -10.45
N GLY A 68 17.00 7.33 -9.79
CA GLY A 68 16.89 7.25 -8.34
C GLY A 68 16.71 5.82 -7.89
N ILE A 69 17.41 5.45 -6.82
CA ILE A 69 17.28 4.14 -6.18
C ILE A 69 16.95 4.38 -4.72
N LEU A 70 15.85 3.78 -4.27
CA LEU A 70 15.42 3.87 -2.88
C LEU A 70 15.22 2.46 -2.32
N ARG A 71 15.89 2.17 -1.21
CA ARG A 71 15.61 0.97 -0.41
C ARG A 71 14.56 1.28 0.63
N ILE A 72 13.49 0.48 0.65
CA ILE A 72 12.44 0.60 1.66
C ILE A 72 12.92 -0.07 2.95
N ARG A 73 12.88 0.68 4.05
CA ARG A 73 13.23 0.21 5.39
C ARG A 73 12.06 0.40 6.33
N GLY A 74 11.70 -0.65 7.05
CA GLY A 74 10.59 -0.65 8.00
C GLY A 74 9.24 -0.65 7.29
N SER A 75 8.43 -1.70 7.52
CA SER A 75 7.01 -1.68 7.16
C SER A 75 6.23 -1.14 8.35
N SER A 76 5.33 -0.20 8.09
CA SER A 76 4.39 0.31 9.11
C SER A 76 3.13 -0.56 9.22
N GLY A 77 3.11 -1.72 8.56
CA GLY A 77 1.92 -2.55 8.39
C GLY A 77 1.09 -2.15 7.16
N ILE A 78 -0.04 -2.85 6.96
CA ILE A 78 -0.94 -2.61 5.82
C ILE A 78 -1.87 -1.43 6.12
N ASN A 79 -1.65 -0.30 5.47
CA ASN A 79 -2.47 0.90 5.61
C ASN A 79 -3.10 1.29 4.26
N LEU A 80 -4.19 0.63 3.92
CA LEU A 80 -4.91 0.87 2.66
C LEU A 80 -5.53 2.26 2.56
N SER A 81 -5.77 2.97 3.67
CA SER A 81 -6.31 4.33 3.61
C SER A 81 -5.26 5.32 3.10
N GLN A 82 -4.00 5.18 3.52
CA GLN A 82 -2.89 5.98 3.00
C GLN A 82 -2.63 5.65 1.52
N VAL A 83 -2.64 4.36 1.14
CA VAL A 83 -2.52 3.94 -0.27
C VAL A 83 -3.62 4.57 -1.13
N HIS A 84 -4.86 4.55 -0.65
CA HIS A 84 -5.99 5.16 -1.35
C HIS A 84 -5.82 6.68 -1.50
N ARG A 85 -5.39 7.38 -0.44
CA ARG A 85 -5.17 8.84 -0.47
C ARG A 85 -4.10 9.24 -1.48
N ILE A 86 -2.97 8.51 -1.55
CA ILE A 86 -1.92 8.80 -2.53
C ILE A 86 -2.40 8.54 -3.95
N ASN A 87 -3.12 7.44 -4.18
CA ASN A 87 -3.66 7.13 -5.49
C ASN A 87 -4.71 8.17 -5.94
N ASP A 88 -5.52 8.67 -5.02
CA ASP A 88 -6.45 9.75 -5.34
C ASP A 88 -5.74 11.06 -5.64
N LEU A 89 -4.73 11.39 -4.83
CA LEU A 89 -3.90 12.58 -5.02
C LEU A 89 -3.16 12.54 -6.38
N SER A 90 -2.64 11.39 -6.80
CA SER A 90 -1.98 11.24 -8.10
C SER A 90 -2.95 11.44 -9.27
N ARG A 91 -4.21 11.05 -9.12
CA ARG A 91 -5.27 11.34 -10.11
C ARG A 91 -5.60 12.81 -10.18
N ARG A 92 -5.76 13.48 -9.04
CA ARG A 92 -6.04 14.92 -8.95
C ARG A 92 -4.89 15.74 -9.55
N TYR A 93 -3.64 15.34 -9.27
CA TYR A 93 -2.46 15.97 -9.84
C TYR A 93 -2.41 15.81 -11.36
N ALA A 94 -2.62 14.59 -11.87
CA ALA A 94 -2.71 14.35 -13.31
C ALA A 94 -3.85 15.09 -14.02
N ALA A 95 -4.93 15.41 -13.29
CA ALA A 95 -6.03 16.23 -13.77
C ALA A 95 -5.76 17.74 -13.67
N GLY A 96 -4.58 18.17 -13.20
CA GLY A 96 -4.23 19.58 -13.01
C GLY A 96 -5.02 20.28 -11.90
N GLN A 97 -5.61 19.52 -10.97
CA GLN A 97 -6.46 20.04 -9.89
C GLN A 97 -5.69 20.46 -8.65
N VAL A 98 -4.43 20.04 -8.53
CA VAL A 98 -3.53 20.36 -7.43
C VAL A 98 -2.14 20.65 -7.99
N SER A 99 -1.38 21.52 -7.33
CA SER A 99 0.01 21.82 -7.69
C SER A 99 0.96 20.75 -7.15
N VAL A 100 2.20 20.74 -7.65
CA VAL A 100 3.23 19.80 -7.15
C VAL A 100 3.58 20.07 -5.68
N GLU A 101 3.58 21.35 -5.27
CA GLU A 101 3.82 21.77 -3.90
C GLU A 101 2.71 21.25 -2.97
N GLU A 102 1.45 21.34 -3.39
CA GLU A 102 0.30 20.82 -2.65
C GLU A 102 0.37 19.29 -2.51
N VAL A 103 0.81 18.59 -3.57
CA VAL A 103 1.00 17.13 -3.52
C VAL A 103 2.10 16.76 -2.53
N MET A 104 3.23 17.47 -2.57
CA MET A 104 4.36 17.23 -1.67
C MET A 104 3.98 17.52 -0.21
N ALA A 105 3.23 18.58 0.06
CA ALA A 105 2.71 18.87 1.40
C ALA A 105 1.69 17.81 1.87
N SER A 106 0.83 17.34 0.95
CA SER A 106 -0.14 16.28 1.27
C SER A 106 0.54 14.96 1.65
N PHE A 107 1.74 14.67 1.13
CA PHE A 107 2.51 13.51 1.56
C PHE A 107 2.89 13.58 3.05
N ASP A 108 3.30 14.75 3.53
CA ASP A 108 3.61 14.96 4.96
C ASP A 108 2.38 14.69 5.84
N GLU A 109 1.21 15.18 5.43
CA GLU A 109 -0.04 14.94 6.16
C GLU A 109 -0.45 13.46 6.17
N ILE A 110 -0.27 12.77 5.04
CA ILE A 110 -0.58 11.34 4.90
C ILE A 110 0.30 10.52 5.85
N GLU A 111 1.60 10.81 5.91
CA GLU A 111 2.55 10.12 6.79
C GLU A 111 2.26 10.34 8.27
N GLN A 112 1.76 11.52 8.66
CA GLN A 112 1.41 11.86 10.05
C GLN A 112 0.05 11.30 10.49
N THR A 113 -0.75 10.77 9.57
CA THR A 113 -2.11 10.30 9.89
C THR A 113 -2.07 9.02 10.73
N PRO A 114 -2.62 9.01 11.96
CA PRO A 114 -2.56 7.85 12.84
C PRO A 114 -3.45 6.69 12.37
N TYR A 115 -3.08 5.47 12.76
CA TYR A 115 -3.87 4.27 12.55
C TYR A 115 -5.23 4.42 13.22
N THR A 116 -6.29 4.59 12.42
CA THR A 116 -7.61 4.92 12.96
C THR A 116 -8.51 3.71 12.89
N TYR A 117 -8.34 2.76 13.80
CA TYR A 117 -9.43 1.88 14.26
C TYR A 117 -9.18 1.43 15.69
N ARG A 118 -10.13 1.68 16.59
CA ARG A 118 -10.06 1.23 17.99
C ARG A 118 -10.05 -0.30 18.03
N LEU A 119 -9.12 -0.90 18.77
CA LEU A 119 -8.90 -2.36 18.88
C LEU A 119 -10.19 -3.20 18.96
N ARG A 120 -11.19 -2.72 19.70
CA ARG A 120 -12.51 -3.38 19.82
C ARG A 120 -13.19 -3.66 18.47
N TYR A 121 -13.12 -2.73 17.53
CA TYR A 121 -13.74 -2.89 16.21
C TYR A 121 -12.91 -3.84 15.34
N GLN A 122 -11.59 -3.85 15.51
CA GLN A 122 -10.72 -4.83 14.83
C GLN A 122 -11.05 -6.25 15.29
N HIS A 123 -11.16 -6.49 16.60
CA HIS A 123 -11.53 -7.81 17.12
C HIS A 123 -12.91 -8.27 16.65
N LEU A 124 -13.90 -7.38 16.66
CA LEU A 124 -15.25 -7.70 16.20
C LEU A 124 -15.27 -8.05 14.70
N ALA A 125 -14.58 -7.26 13.87
CA ALA A 125 -14.46 -7.52 12.44
C ALA A 125 -13.72 -8.83 12.16
N SER A 126 -12.63 -9.11 12.87
CA SER A 126 -11.86 -10.36 12.74
C SER A 126 -12.67 -11.58 13.17
N ALA A 127 -13.46 -11.48 14.24
CA ALA A 127 -14.35 -12.56 14.68
C ALA A 127 -15.44 -12.84 13.65
N PHE A 128 -16.06 -11.78 13.09
CA PHE A 128 -17.06 -11.92 12.05
C PHE A 128 -16.48 -12.52 10.76
N ALA A 129 -15.32 -12.03 10.31
CA ALA A 129 -14.63 -12.57 9.14
C ALA A 129 -14.26 -14.05 9.34
N SER A 130 -13.71 -14.42 10.50
CA SER A 130 -13.36 -15.81 10.82
C SER A 130 -14.59 -16.71 10.86
N GLY A 131 -15.71 -16.23 11.44
CA GLY A 131 -16.97 -16.95 11.45
C GLY A 131 -17.55 -17.17 10.03
N ALA A 132 -17.50 -16.15 9.17
CA ALA A 132 -17.92 -16.26 7.78
C ALA A 132 -17.08 -17.30 7.01
N PHE A 133 -15.76 -17.30 7.19
CA PHE A 133 -14.88 -18.32 6.61
C PHE A 133 -15.19 -19.72 7.15
N ALA A 134 -15.45 -19.86 8.46
CA ALA A 134 -15.82 -21.15 9.04
C ALA A 134 -17.14 -21.70 8.44
N VAL A 135 -18.11 -20.85 8.13
CA VAL A 135 -19.33 -21.23 7.41
C VAL A 135 -19.01 -21.65 5.98
N LEU A 136 -18.20 -20.87 5.26
CA LEU A 136 -17.82 -21.13 3.87
C LEU A 136 -17.16 -22.51 3.70
N PHE A 137 -16.28 -22.90 4.62
CA PHE A 137 -15.60 -24.19 4.61
C PHE A 137 -16.37 -25.33 5.31
N GLY A 138 -17.66 -25.12 5.61
CA GLY A 138 -18.55 -26.16 6.14
C GLY A 138 -18.38 -26.47 7.63
N GLY A 139 -17.61 -25.69 8.38
CA GLY A 139 -17.40 -25.86 9.82
C GLY A 139 -18.65 -25.58 10.66
N ALA A 140 -19.57 -24.75 10.16
CA ALA A 140 -20.78 -24.37 10.89
C ALA A 140 -21.89 -25.45 10.86
N GLY A 141 -21.85 -26.42 9.93
CA GLY A 141 -22.97 -27.32 9.66
C GLY A 141 -22.87 -28.74 10.27
N ARG A 142 -21.69 -29.20 10.72
CA ARG A 142 -21.53 -30.58 11.25
C ARG A 142 -20.80 -30.70 12.59
N SER A 143 -20.16 -29.62 13.08
CA SER A 143 -19.42 -29.68 14.34
C SER A 143 -20.25 -29.33 15.58
N LEU A 144 -21.37 -28.61 15.42
CA LEU A 144 -22.22 -28.21 16.55
C LEU A 144 -23.19 -29.32 17.03
N SER A 145 -23.43 -30.35 16.22
CA SER A 145 -24.32 -31.47 16.58
C SER A 145 -23.59 -32.72 17.10
N LEU A 146 -22.26 -32.84 16.90
CA LEU A 146 -21.49 -33.99 17.38
C LEU A 146 -20.70 -33.75 18.68
N GLY A 147 -20.64 -32.50 19.17
CA GLY A 147 -19.97 -32.17 20.44
C GLY A 147 -20.72 -32.53 21.72
N ARG A 148 -21.97 -33.06 21.64
CA ARG A 148 -22.77 -33.41 22.83
C ARG A 148 -22.82 -34.90 23.17
N SER A 149 -22.19 -35.79 22.39
CA SER A 149 -22.36 -37.25 22.61
C SER A 149 -21.07 -38.08 22.71
N ALA A 150 -19.88 -37.48 22.80
CA ALA A 150 -18.64 -38.25 22.95
C ALA A 150 -17.67 -37.73 24.03
N ALA A 151 -18.18 -37.01 25.03
CA ALA A 151 -17.45 -36.74 26.27
C ALA A 151 -17.62 -37.94 27.23
N GLY A 152 -16.96 -39.05 26.90
CA GLY A 152 -16.92 -40.22 27.78
C GLY A 152 -16.46 -41.46 27.04
N SER A 153 -15.14 -41.62 26.89
CA SER A 153 -14.45 -42.95 26.84
C SER A 153 -13.04 -42.96 26.21
N ARG A 154 -12.43 -41.83 25.80
CA ARG A 154 -11.12 -41.88 25.11
C ARG A 154 -10.02 -40.99 25.71
N ILE A 155 -9.86 -41.03 27.04
CA ILE A 155 -8.71 -40.40 27.74
C ILE A 155 -7.58 -41.39 28.09
N LEU A 156 -7.71 -42.71 27.85
CA LEU A 156 -6.77 -43.71 28.39
C LEU A 156 -5.78 -44.35 27.39
N CYS A 157 -5.42 -43.71 26.28
CA CYS A 157 -4.44 -44.31 25.35
C CYS A 157 -3.32 -43.36 24.91
N TRP A 158 -2.68 -42.71 25.89
CA TRP A 158 -1.31 -42.19 25.80
C TRP A 158 -0.68 -42.29 27.19
N ALA A 159 -0.13 -43.46 27.50
CA ALA A 159 0.86 -43.72 28.55
C ALA A 159 1.78 -44.83 28.05
#